data_AF-A0A527UXB5-F1
#
_entry.id   AF-A0A527UXB5-F1
#
_cell.length_a   1.000
_cell.length_b   1.000
_cell.length_c   1.000
_cell.angle_alpha   90.00
_cell.angle_beta   90.00
_cell.angle_gamma   90.00
#
_symmetry.space_group_name_H-M   'P 1'
#
loop_
_entity.id
_entity.type
_entity.pdbx_description
1 polymer ?
#
loop_
_entity_poly.entity_id
_entity_poly.type
_entity_poly.pdbx_seq_one_letter_code
_entity_poly.pdbx_strand_id
1 'polypeptide(L)'
;MGISSAQCRAGRALIGWSQDQLAMASNVAKATIANFEAGKRAPYDRTLLDLQAALEAAGMEFIPENGGGAGVRLAKPGTKG
;
A
#
# COMPACT_ATOMS: atom_id res chain seq x y z
N MET A 1 0.40 8.45 -11.17
CA MET A 1 -0.09 8.96 -9.87
C MET A 1 -0.50 7.74 -9.06
N GLY A 2 0.15 7.52 -7.93
CA GLY A 2 0.03 6.30 -7.14
C GLY A 2 0.32 6.57 -5.68
N ILE A 3 0.38 5.52 -4.88
CA ILE A 3 0.53 5.61 -3.43
C ILE A 3 1.89 6.23 -3.05
N SER A 4 1.94 6.97 -1.94
CA SER A 4 3.21 7.48 -1.39
C SER A 4 3.94 6.41 -0.56
N SER A 5 5.25 6.61 -0.32
CA SER A 5 6.04 5.73 0.55
C SER A 5 5.53 5.72 2.00
N ALA A 6 4.95 6.83 2.47
CA ALA A 6 4.31 6.91 3.77
C ALA A 6 3.02 6.08 3.81
N GLN A 7 2.15 6.21 2.81
CA GLN A 7 0.91 5.43 2.73
C GLN A 7 1.18 3.93 2.55
N CYS A 8 2.22 3.53 1.80
CA CYS A 8 2.64 2.13 1.68
C CYS A 8 3.03 1.53 3.05
N ARG A 9 3.91 2.22 3.80
CA ARG A 9 4.33 1.79 5.14
C ARG A 9 3.15 1.73 6.11
N ALA A 10 2.31 2.76 6.11
CA ALA A 10 1.14 2.83 6.98
C ALA A 10 0.12 1.74 6.63
N GLY A 11 -0.16 1.52 5.34
CA GLY A 11 -1.04 0.46 4.86
C GLY A 11 -0.58 -0.92 5.30
N ARG A 12 0.71 -1.25 5.11
CA ARG A 12 1.27 -2.52 5.60
C ARG A 12 1.13 -2.68 7.12
N ALA A 13 1.44 -1.62 7.88
CA ALA A 13 1.34 -1.66 9.33
C ALA A 13 -0.12 -1.90 9.79
N LEU A 14 -1.09 -1.27 9.13
CA LEU A 14 -2.51 -1.45 9.43
C LEU A 14 -3.00 -2.89 9.24
N ILE A 15 -2.52 -3.57 8.19
CA ILE A 15 -2.90 -4.96 7.89
C ILE A 15 -1.93 -6.00 8.49
N GLY A 16 -0.94 -5.56 9.28
CA GLY A 16 0.02 -6.44 9.93
C GLY A 16 0.98 -7.16 8.98
N TRP A 17 1.26 -6.60 7.80
CA TRP A 17 2.11 -7.22 6.79
C TRP A 17 3.59 -6.82 6.88
N SER A 18 4.46 -7.81 6.72
CA SER A 18 5.88 -7.61 6.41
C SER A 18 6.09 -7.15 4.96
N GLN A 19 7.30 -6.70 4.63
CA GLN A 19 7.67 -6.41 3.24
C GLN A 19 7.63 -7.65 2.36
N ASP A 20 7.93 -8.84 2.91
CA ASP A 20 7.85 -10.10 2.16
C ASP A 20 6.40 -10.47 1.81
N GLN A 21 5.46 -10.25 2.73
CA GLN A 21 4.05 -10.47 2.47
C GLN A 21 3.52 -9.55 1.37
N LEU A 22 3.88 -8.26 1.42
CA LEU A 22 3.54 -7.34 0.33
C LEU A 22 4.20 -7.74 -0.99
N ALA A 23 5.46 -8.18 -0.96
CA ALA A 23 6.17 -8.65 -2.15
C ALA A 23 5.44 -9.82 -2.83
N MET A 24 5.04 -10.82 -2.04
CA MET A 24 4.29 -11.97 -2.53
C MET A 24 2.93 -11.57 -3.09
N ALA A 25 2.19 -10.70 -2.39
CA ALA A 25 0.84 -10.30 -2.79
C ALA A 25 0.81 -9.40 -4.03
N SER A 26 1.82 -8.54 -4.21
CA SER A 26 1.90 -7.58 -5.33
C SER A 26 2.73 -8.10 -6.51
N ASN A 27 3.42 -9.24 -6.36
CA ASN A 27 4.42 -9.72 -7.31
C ASN A 27 5.55 -8.69 -7.61
N VAL A 28 5.87 -7.86 -6.61
CA VAL A 28 6.95 -6.87 -6.68
C VAL A 28 8.12 -7.35 -5.82
N ALA A 29 9.34 -7.26 -6.34
CA ALA A 29 10.53 -7.66 -5.58
C ALA A 29 10.64 -6.89 -4.24
N LYS A 30 10.91 -7.61 -3.14
CA LYS A 30 11.09 -7.03 -1.79
C LYS A 30 12.06 -5.84 -1.76
N ALA A 31 13.17 -5.93 -2.50
CA ALA A 31 14.16 -4.86 -2.58
C ALA A 31 13.57 -3.56 -3.18
N THR A 32 12.67 -3.67 -4.16
CA THR A 32 11.96 -2.51 -4.74
C THR A 32 11.04 -1.87 -3.70
N ILE A 33 10.30 -2.69 -2.95
CA ILE A 33 9.44 -2.21 -1.85
C ILE A 33 10.27 -1.51 -0.78
N ALA A 34 11.37 -2.12 -0.33
CA ALA A 34 12.23 -1.53 0.70
C ALA A 34 12.84 -0.19 0.27
N ASN A 35 13.28 -0.08 -0.99
CA ASN A 35 13.81 1.18 -1.53
C ASN A 35 12.73 2.26 -1.66
N PHE A 36 11.52 1.88 -2.07
CA PHE A 36 10.38 2.78 -2.16
C PHE A 36 9.97 3.31 -0.78
N GLU A 37 9.80 2.42 0.19
CA GLU A 37 9.43 2.77 1.56
C GLU A 37 10.48 3.63 2.28
N ALA A 38 11.76 3.42 1.96
CA ALA A 38 12.86 4.25 2.44
C ALA A 38 12.99 5.60 1.71
N GLY A 39 12.16 5.86 0.68
CA GLY A 39 12.20 7.10 -0.11
C GLY A 39 13.44 7.22 -1.01
N LYS A 40 14.19 6.13 -1.22
CA LYS A 40 15.43 6.14 -2.01
C LYS A 40 15.15 6.29 -3.51
N ARG A 41 14.04 5.75 -4.00
CA ARG A 41 13.64 5.79 -5.40
C ARG A 41 12.12 5.66 -5.52
N ALA A 42 11.52 6.43 -6.43
CA ALA A 42 10.15 6.20 -6.86
C ALA A 42 10.10 5.02 -7.88
N PRO A 43 9.29 3.98 -7.63
CA PRO A 43 9.01 2.94 -8.62
C PRO A 43 8.31 3.49 -9.87
N TYR A 44 8.25 2.69 -10.91
CA TYR A 44 7.38 2.98 -12.06
C TYR A 44 5.91 3.00 -11.63
N ASP A 45 5.07 3.77 -12.33
CA ASP A 45 3.64 3.86 -12.03
C ASP A 45 2.97 2.49 -11.96
N ARG A 46 3.34 1.54 -12.84
CA ARG A 46 2.80 0.19 -12.81
C ARG A 46 3.07 -0.52 -11.48
N THR A 47 4.29 -0.40 -10.95
CA THR A 47 4.65 -0.97 -9.65
C THR A 47 3.85 -0.33 -8.52
N LEU A 48 3.63 0.99 -8.57
CA LEU A 48 2.80 1.67 -7.57
C LEU A 48 1.35 1.17 -7.60
N LEU A 49 0.80 0.91 -8.79
CA LEU A 49 -0.54 0.33 -8.96
C LEU A 49 -0.61 -1.10 -8.43
N ASP A 50 0.38 -1.95 -8.71
CA ASP A 50 0.40 -3.34 -8.21
C ASP A 50 0.50 -3.37 -6.67
N LEU A 51 1.28 -2.46 -6.07
CA LEU A 51 1.37 -2.31 -4.61
C LEU A 51 0.04 -1.80 -4.01
N GLN A 52 -0.58 -0.80 -4.64
CA GLN A 52 -1.86 -0.27 -4.21
C GLN A 52 -2.94 -1.35 -4.21
N ALA A 53 -3.08 -2.07 -5.32
CA ALA A 53 -4.09 -3.11 -5.48
C ALA A 53 -3.90 -4.26 -4.48
N ALA A 54 -2.66 -4.66 -4.20
CA ALA A 54 -2.37 -5.70 -3.21
C ALA A 54 -2.76 -5.27 -1.79
N LEU A 55 -2.49 -4.02 -1.41
CA LEU A 55 -2.89 -3.48 -0.11
C LEU A 55 -4.42 -3.37 -0.01
N GLU A 56 -5.09 -2.87 -1.05
CA GLU A 56 -6.55 -2.76 -1.09
C GLU A 56 -7.23 -4.13 -0.97
N ALA A 57 -6.75 -5.12 -1.71
CA ALA A 57 -7.24 -6.51 -1.66
C ALA A 57 -7.07 -7.15 -0.28
N ALA A 58 -6.12 -6.68 0.53
CA ALA A 58 -5.89 -7.14 1.90
C ALA A 58 -6.82 -6.50 2.94
N GLY A 59 -7.79 -5.68 2.52
CA GLY A 59 -8.77 -5.06 3.40
C GLY A 59 -8.38 -3.65 3.85
N MET A 60 -7.67 -2.92 3.01
CA MET A 60 -7.28 -1.53 3.23
C MET A 60 -7.90 -0.62 2.16
N GLU A 61 -8.06 0.67 2.46
CA GLU A 61 -8.62 1.67 1.55
C GLU A 61 -7.76 2.94 1.58
N PHE A 62 -7.44 3.47 0.40
CA PHE A 62 -6.77 4.75 0.24
C PHE A 62 -7.79 5.90 0.26
N ILE A 63 -7.50 6.92 1.06
CA ILE A 63 -8.36 8.10 1.18
C ILE A 63 -7.70 9.25 0.40
N PRO A 64 -8.35 9.82 -0.63
CA PRO A 64 -7.85 11.02 -1.29
C PRO A 64 -7.89 12.22 -0.33
N GLU A 65 -7.19 13.30 -0.70
CA GLU A 65 -7.24 14.55 0.06
C GLU A 65 -8.70 15.04 0.19
N ASN A 66 -9.14 15.30 1.42
CA ASN A 66 -10.54 15.58 1.73
C ASN A 66 -10.71 16.67 2.81
N GLY A 67 -9.86 17.70 2.76
CA GLY A 67 -9.77 18.76 3.78
C GLY A 67 -8.61 18.57 4.77
N GLY A 68 -8.06 17.35 4.83
CA GLY A 68 -6.71 17.05 5.28
C GLY A 68 -5.95 16.28 4.19
N GLY A 69 -4.66 15.98 4.43
CA GLY A 69 -3.82 15.25 3.47
C GLY A 69 -4.31 13.82 3.18
N ALA A 70 -3.88 13.26 2.05
CA ALA A 70 -4.20 11.88 1.66
C ALA A 70 -3.78 10.85 2.72
N GLY A 71 -4.60 9.81 2.91
CA GLY A 71 -4.47 8.87 4.03
C GLY A 71 -4.74 7.41 3.66
N VAL A 72 -4.79 6.57 4.69
CA VAL A 72 -5.06 5.13 4.60
C VAL A 72 -5.94 4.69 5.77
N ARG A 73 -6.87 3.74 5.54
CA ARG A 73 -7.69 3.13 6.60
C ARG A 73 -7.94 1.64 6.33
N LEU A 74 -8.41 0.92 7.35
CA LEU A 74 -8.99 -0.41 7.14
C LEU A 74 -10.34 -0.28 6.41
N ALA A 75 -10.57 -1.17 5.45
CA ALA A 75 -11.88 -1.32 4.83
C ALA A 75 -12.89 -1.82 5.88
N LYS A 76 -14.17 -1.50 5.67
CA LYS A 76 -15.23 -2.05 6.52
C LYS A 76 -15.17 -3.58 6.47
N PRO A 77 -15.24 -4.29 7.62
CA PRO A 77 -15.44 -5.73 7.60
C PRO A 77 -16.67 -6.00 6.75
N GLY A 78 -16.50 -6.72 5.65
CA GLY A 78 -17.64 -7.08 4.80
C GLY A 78 -18.66 -7.77 5.70
N THR A 79 -19.87 -7.24 5.79
CA THR A 79 -21.00 -7.95 6.38
C THR A 79 -21.16 -9.21 5.55
N LYS A 80 -20.52 -10.31 5.97
CA LYS A 80 -20.84 -11.63 5.46
C LYS A 80 -22.24 -11.92 6.02
N GLY A 81 -23.25 -11.56 5.25
CA GLY A 81 -24.59 -12.12 5.38
C GLY A 81 -24.56 -13.60 5.03
#